data_AF-A0A815B704-F1
#
_entry.id   AF-A0A815B704-F1
#
_cell.length_a   1.000
_cell.length_b   1.000
_cell.length_c   1.000
_cell.angle_alpha   90.00
_cell.angle_beta   90.00
_cell.angle_gamma   90.00
#
_symmetry.space_group_name_H-M   'P 1'
#
loop_
_entity.id
_entity.type
_entity.pdbx_description
1 polymer ?
#
loop_
_entity_poly.entity_id
_entity_poly.type
_entity_poly.pdbx_seq_one_letter_code
_entity_poly.pdbx_strand_id
1 'polypeptide(L)'
;HRAEDLSEKVKDLQNDLEDYNMARMNSFCDVTKVKKEIQDLNAHNQQVESCIEQMYLEKQRKEEQIQRLEHELTNDKQKLDTCRTNLDYNQIKTTSDQLQYERNSMENEISILDNRMNKMREQMLSTVTQQEAFSLIEQISELEIKHYQLINDNQNFSITEEACEKLTNQSDVDKAIESVQEYYTTIETNLDSVIEQIQSTLSNPTDDKFIKTSIQNTLKPLAKQYSDKHKDLHGSISKIGKTIDKSFQSDFGNVPITELFDTPEKFKLIYMIICEDLYRQGRMSIADKLIEESKLNDNDLFNLEKNFLEEINMILENLREKNLLPAIDWCVRHRNELNKTNSLLEFYLHKMRFVQLLQLGNFNEAKTYLTNLRQYSIMNGQCEQDVNQLMGALVFAQRDLSKSPYKYLLEPHLWLQLSELFMQQAFQQVGLAQDSPLYVVMKIGFQALPALMSIVNAMQNTQVCHILSKDELPIEIDVGQEHRYHSVFACPILRQQTTDQNPPMKLVCGHVISKDALNKLSIQNKLKCPYCPLEQSPSDARQLFF
;
A
#
# COMPACT_ATOMS: atom_id res chain seq x y z
N HIS A 1 52.60 45.53 -38.10
CA HIS A 1 53.48 46.34 -37.24
C HIS A 1 53.25 47.84 -37.35
N ARG A 2 53.91 48.63 -38.22
CA ARG A 2 53.79 50.11 -38.14
C ARG A 2 52.36 50.68 -38.33
N ALA A 3 51.51 49.98 -39.10
CA ALA A 3 50.10 50.35 -39.26
C ALA A 3 49.23 49.95 -38.04
N GLU A 4 49.57 48.85 -37.36
CA GLU A 4 48.92 48.45 -36.11
C GLU A 4 49.31 49.42 -34.99
N ASP A 5 50.60 49.78 -34.86
CA ASP A 5 51.07 50.76 -33.87
C ASP A 5 50.43 52.15 -34.06
N LEU A 6 50.20 52.56 -35.31
CA LEU A 6 49.50 53.82 -35.61
C LEU A 6 48.00 53.71 -35.34
N SER A 7 47.39 52.56 -35.62
CA SER A 7 45.98 52.31 -35.30
C SER A 7 45.74 52.31 -33.79
N GLU A 8 46.67 51.74 -33.01
CA GLU A 8 46.62 51.72 -31.55
C GLU A 8 46.76 53.14 -30.99
N LYS A 9 47.74 53.92 -31.48
CA LYS A 9 47.89 55.35 -31.12
C LYS A 9 46.69 56.21 -31.48
N VAL A 10 46.05 55.96 -32.63
CA VAL A 10 44.83 56.69 -33.01
C VAL A 10 43.69 56.35 -32.05
N LYS A 11 43.59 55.09 -31.62
CA LYS A 11 42.58 54.65 -30.65
C LYS A 11 42.82 55.25 -29.27
N ASP A 12 44.07 55.32 -28.82
CA ASP A 12 44.43 55.98 -27.55
C ASP A 12 44.07 57.47 -27.57
N LEU A 13 44.42 58.18 -28.66
CA LEU A 13 44.07 59.59 -28.81
C LEU A 13 42.56 59.83 -28.92
N GLN A 14 41.81 58.87 -29.48
CA GLN A 14 40.34 58.93 -29.50
C GLN A 14 39.76 58.77 -28.10
N ASN A 15 40.25 57.82 -27.31
CA ASN A 15 39.85 57.62 -25.92
C ASN A 15 40.14 58.88 -25.07
N ASP A 16 41.34 59.45 -25.21
CA ASP A 16 41.74 60.69 -24.50
C ASP A 16 40.81 61.87 -24.86
N LEU A 17 40.38 61.97 -26.12
CA LEU A 17 39.46 63.00 -26.58
C LEU A 17 38.05 62.80 -26.01
N GLU A 18 37.58 61.56 -25.93
CA GLU A 18 36.30 61.20 -25.30
C GLU A 18 36.30 61.52 -23.80
N ASP A 19 37.36 61.15 -23.08
CA ASP A 19 37.55 61.46 -21.67
C ASP A 19 37.55 62.98 -21.41
N TYR A 20 38.23 63.75 -22.27
CA TYR A 20 38.25 65.20 -22.19
C TYR A 20 36.87 65.82 -22.45
N ASN A 21 36.13 65.31 -23.44
CA ASN A 21 34.77 65.77 -23.75
C ASN A 21 33.79 65.45 -22.62
N MET A 22 33.91 64.28 -21.99
CA MET A 22 33.12 63.88 -20.82
C MET A 22 33.42 64.75 -19.60
N ALA A 23 34.70 65.06 -19.34
CA ALA A 23 35.09 65.99 -18.28
C ALA A 23 34.54 67.41 -18.52
N ARG A 24 34.48 67.85 -19.79
CA ARG A 24 33.92 69.17 -20.16
C ARG A 24 32.40 69.25 -19.96
N MET A 25 31.67 68.21 -20.35
CA MET A 25 30.21 68.10 -20.15
C MET A 25 29.82 68.12 -18.67
N ASN A 26 30.68 67.56 -17.80
CA ASN A 26 30.46 67.44 -16.36
C ASN A 26 31.16 68.53 -15.52
N SER A 27 31.46 69.69 -16.10
CA SER A 27 32.24 70.79 -15.50
C SER A 27 31.70 71.39 -14.18
N PHE A 28 30.47 71.02 -13.76
CA PHE A 28 29.86 71.42 -12.48
C PHE A 28 29.73 70.27 -11.47
N CYS A 29 30.25 69.07 -11.78
CA CYS A 29 30.15 67.90 -10.92
C CYS A 29 31.39 67.76 -10.01
N ASP A 30 31.16 67.46 -8.73
CA ASP A 30 32.23 67.23 -7.76
C ASP A 30 33.04 65.99 -8.15
N VAL A 31 34.34 66.16 -8.36
CA VAL A 31 35.29 65.10 -8.75
C VAL A 31 35.25 63.93 -7.78
N THR A 32 34.96 64.16 -6.50
CA THR A 32 34.82 63.09 -5.51
C THR A 32 33.60 62.20 -5.75
N LYS A 33 32.49 62.76 -6.25
CA LYS A 33 31.27 62.03 -6.58
C LYS A 33 31.47 61.16 -7.83
N VAL A 34 32.13 61.69 -8.86
CA VAL A 34 32.48 60.94 -10.07
C VAL A 34 33.44 59.78 -9.75
N LYS A 35 34.44 60.00 -8.89
CA LYS A 35 35.33 58.92 -8.44
C LYS A 35 34.60 57.82 -7.68
N LYS A 36 33.61 58.19 -6.86
CA LYS A 36 32.78 57.22 -6.14
C LYS A 36 31.91 56.39 -7.09
N GLU A 37 31.27 57.03 -8.08
CA GLU A 37 30.49 56.33 -9.10
C GLU A 37 31.36 55.36 -9.93
N ILE A 38 32.60 55.72 -10.26
CA ILE A 38 33.56 54.83 -10.92
C ILE A 38 33.92 53.64 -10.02
N GLN A 39 34.13 53.86 -8.72
CA GLN A 39 34.40 52.77 -7.77
C GLN A 39 33.20 51.82 -7.63
N ASP A 40 31.99 52.36 -7.54
CA ASP A 40 30.75 51.58 -7.44
C ASP A 40 30.52 50.77 -8.74
N LEU A 41 30.76 51.37 -9.91
CA LEU A 41 30.69 50.68 -11.20
C LEU A 41 31.76 49.58 -11.34
N ASN A 42 32.99 49.82 -10.89
CA ASN A 42 34.04 48.80 -10.92
C ASN A 42 33.72 47.63 -9.98
N ALA A 43 33.18 47.90 -8.79
CA ALA A 43 32.73 46.86 -7.88
C ALA A 43 31.56 46.05 -8.47
N HIS A 44 30.62 46.72 -9.13
CA HIS A 44 29.52 46.06 -9.82
C HIS A 44 30.01 45.21 -11.00
N ASN A 45 30.94 45.71 -11.80
CA ASN A 45 31.54 44.96 -12.91
C ASN A 45 32.27 43.70 -12.43
N GLN A 46 33.01 43.76 -11.32
CA GLN A 46 33.65 42.59 -10.72
C GLN A 46 32.63 41.56 -10.23
N GLN A 47 31.50 42.00 -9.67
CA GLN A 47 30.41 41.08 -9.29
C GLN A 47 29.77 40.43 -10.50
N VAL A 48 29.55 41.18 -11.58
CA VAL A 48 29.01 40.65 -12.85
C VAL A 48 29.98 39.64 -13.47
N GLU A 49 31.28 39.93 -13.47
CA GLU A 49 32.31 39.02 -13.97
C GLU A 49 32.32 37.70 -13.19
N SER A 50 32.27 37.75 -11.86
CA SER A 50 32.16 36.55 -11.01
C SER A 50 30.87 35.76 -11.26
N CYS A 51 29.75 36.45 -11.49
CA CYS A 51 28.47 35.81 -11.82
C CYS A 51 28.54 35.11 -13.19
N ILE A 52 29.16 35.75 -14.19
CA ILE A 52 29.39 35.17 -15.52
C ILE A 52 30.27 33.93 -15.42
N GLU A 53 31.35 33.95 -14.63
CA GLU A 53 32.20 32.77 -14.41
C GLU A 53 31.43 31.60 -13.79
N GLN A 54 30.57 31.87 -12.80
CA GLN A 54 29.70 30.84 -12.22
C GLN A 54 28.72 30.27 -13.25
N MET A 55 28.13 31.12 -14.09
CA MET A 55 27.25 30.66 -15.19
C MET A 55 28.00 29.79 -16.20
N TYR A 56 29.26 30.10 -16.52
CA TYR A 56 30.08 29.27 -17.41
C TYR A 56 30.38 27.89 -16.79
N LEU A 57 30.72 27.85 -15.50
CA LEU A 57 30.93 26.59 -14.78
C LEU A 57 29.66 25.75 -14.70
N GLU A 58 28.51 26.37 -14.46
CA GLU A 58 27.23 25.68 -14.44
C GLU A 58 26.82 25.16 -15.82
N LYS A 59 27.06 25.95 -16.88
CA LYS A 59 26.87 25.54 -18.27
C LYS A 59 27.73 24.32 -18.60
N GLN A 60 29.01 24.33 -18.24
CA GLN A 60 29.92 23.21 -18.49
C GLN A 60 29.45 21.93 -17.77
N ARG A 61 29.00 22.03 -16.50
CA ARG A 61 28.42 20.89 -15.78
C ARG A 61 27.16 20.35 -16.46
N LYS A 62 26.28 21.23 -16.95
CA LYS A 62 25.06 20.83 -17.67
C LYS A 62 25.39 20.17 -19.00
N GLU A 63 26.38 20.65 -19.74
CA GLU A 63 26.86 20.03 -20.98
C GLU A 63 27.42 18.62 -20.73
N GLU A 64 28.20 18.42 -19.66
CA GLU A 64 28.70 17.10 -19.25
C GLU A 64 27.57 16.15 -18.81
N GLN A 65 26.50 16.68 -18.20
CA GLN A 65 25.34 15.90 -17.82
C GLN A 65 24.51 15.48 -19.05
N ILE A 66 24.33 16.39 -20.02
CA ILE A 66 23.67 16.10 -21.30
C ILE A 66 24.42 15.01 -22.06
N GLN A 67 25.75 15.09 -22.16
CA GLN A 67 26.55 14.06 -22.85
C GLN A 67 26.42 12.67 -22.20
N ARG A 68 26.33 12.61 -20.86
CA ARG A 68 26.08 11.35 -20.15
C ARG A 68 24.70 10.78 -20.46
N LEU A 69 23.67 11.62 -20.41
CA LEU A 69 22.30 11.22 -20.71
C LEU A 69 22.14 10.79 -22.19
N GLU A 70 22.82 11.45 -23.13
CA GLU A 70 22.82 11.05 -24.55
C GLU A 70 23.49 9.68 -24.76
N HIS A 71 24.54 9.37 -23.99
CA HIS A 71 25.19 8.07 -24.02
C HIS A 71 24.30 6.97 -23.44
N GLU A 72 23.64 7.22 -22.31
CA GLU A 72 22.66 6.30 -21.70
C GLU A 72 21.48 6.06 -22.65
N LEU A 73 20.92 7.12 -23.23
CA LEU A 73 19.82 7.03 -24.20
C LEU A 73 20.21 6.20 -25.44
N THR A 74 21.46 6.32 -25.90
CA THR A 74 21.96 5.52 -27.03
C THR A 74 22.13 4.05 -26.64
N ASN A 75 22.65 3.76 -25.45
CA ASN A 75 22.75 2.40 -24.93
C ASN A 75 21.37 1.76 -24.74
N ASP A 76 20.40 2.52 -24.22
CA ASP A 76 19.05 2.02 -24.03
C ASP A 76 18.31 1.86 -25.35
N LYS A 77 18.54 2.72 -26.36
CA LYS A 77 18.07 2.48 -27.73
C LYS A 77 18.66 1.20 -28.33
N GLN A 78 19.94 0.93 -28.12
CA GLN A 78 20.55 -0.33 -28.57
C GLN A 78 19.99 -1.54 -27.82
N LYS A 79 19.76 -1.46 -26.51
CA LYS A 79 19.07 -2.50 -25.73
C LYS A 79 17.64 -2.70 -26.25
N LEU A 80 16.92 -1.62 -26.54
CA LEU A 80 15.54 -1.66 -27.06
C LEU A 80 15.49 -2.31 -28.44
N ASP A 81 16.41 -1.97 -29.35
CA ASP A 81 16.52 -2.60 -30.68
C ASP A 81 16.94 -4.07 -30.57
N THR A 82 17.77 -4.43 -29.58
CA THR A 82 18.10 -5.84 -29.28
C THR A 82 16.85 -6.58 -28.74
N CYS A 83 16.09 -5.97 -27.83
CA CYS A 83 14.81 -6.49 -27.33
C CYS A 83 13.75 -6.63 -28.43
N ARG A 84 13.74 -5.71 -29.41
CA ARG A 84 12.84 -5.76 -30.58
C ARG A 84 13.04 -7.01 -31.46
N THR A 85 14.25 -7.58 -31.44
CA THR A 85 14.57 -8.83 -32.16
C THR A 85 14.27 -10.10 -31.35
N ASN A 86 13.93 -9.98 -30.06
CA ASN A 86 13.61 -11.10 -29.19
C ASN A 86 12.10 -11.29 -29.06
N LEU A 87 11.56 -12.27 -29.79
CA LEU A 87 10.38 -13.15 -29.59
C LEU A 87 9.05 -12.64 -28.97
N ASP A 88 9.00 -11.57 -28.18
CA ASP A 88 7.84 -11.18 -27.38
C ASP A 88 6.83 -10.30 -28.14
N TYR A 89 7.29 -9.33 -28.95
CA TYR A 89 6.36 -8.48 -29.72
C TYR A 89 5.56 -9.25 -30.77
N ASN A 90 6.19 -10.21 -31.46
CA ASN A 90 5.49 -11.05 -32.44
C ASN A 90 4.53 -12.03 -31.75
N GLN A 91 4.87 -12.57 -30.57
CA GLN A 91 3.94 -13.39 -29.79
C GLN A 91 2.77 -12.56 -29.28
N ILE A 92 3.01 -11.41 -28.65
CA ILE A 92 1.97 -10.50 -28.17
C ILE A 92 1.08 -10.01 -29.32
N LYS A 93 1.66 -9.70 -30.48
CA LYS A 93 0.89 -9.32 -31.68
C LYS A 93 0.06 -10.48 -32.21
N THR A 94 0.60 -11.70 -32.26
CA THR A 94 -0.15 -12.89 -32.69
C THR A 94 -1.30 -13.20 -31.72
N THR A 95 -1.06 -13.08 -30.41
CA THR A 95 -2.10 -13.26 -29.38
C THR A 95 -3.14 -12.14 -29.46
N SER A 96 -2.73 -10.89 -29.69
CA SER A 96 -3.66 -9.76 -29.88
C SER A 96 -4.53 -9.96 -31.12
N ASP A 97 -3.94 -10.39 -32.24
CA ASP A 97 -4.66 -10.67 -33.49
C ASP A 97 -5.64 -11.86 -33.32
N GLN A 98 -5.25 -12.89 -32.56
CA GLN A 98 -6.13 -14.01 -32.19
C GLN A 98 -7.30 -13.58 -31.30
N LEU A 99 -7.06 -12.80 -30.25
CA LEU A 99 -8.12 -12.29 -29.38
C LEU A 99 -9.07 -11.37 -30.13
N GLN A 100 -8.55 -10.57 -31.07
CA GLN A 100 -9.39 -9.71 -31.90
C GLN A 100 -10.25 -10.52 -32.88
N TYR A 101 -9.73 -11.64 -33.41
CA TYR A 101 -10.51 -12.59 -34.21
C TYR A 101 -11.62 -13.26 -33.38
N GLU A 102 -11.31 -13.75 -32.18
CA GLU A 102 -12.29 -14.36 -31.27
C GLU A 102 -13.39 -13.38 -30.87
N ARG A 103 -13.03 -12.14 -30.53
CA ARG A 103 -13.98 -11.06 -30.23
C ARG A 103 -14.94 -10.81 -31.40
N ASN A 104 -14.42 -10.69 -32.62
CA ASN A 104 -15.23 -10.46 -33.80
C ASN A 104 -16.12 -11.69 -34.13
N SER A 105 -15.66 -12.91 -33.84
CA SER A 105 -16.46 -14.13 -33.97
C SER A 105 -17.63 -14.13 -32.98
N MET A 106 -17.37 -13.77 -31.71
CA MET A 106 -18.41 -13.66 -30.69
C MET A 106 -19.42 -12.53 -31.01
N GLU A 107 -18.95 -11.37 -31.47
CA GLU A 107 -19.84 -10.27 -31.92
C GLU A 107 -20.76 -10.71 -33.08
N ASN A 108 -20.25 -11.51 -34.02
CA ASN A 108 -21.06 -12.09 -35.09
C ASN A 108 -22.08 -13.11 -34.58
N GLU A 109 -21.70 -13.99 -33.64
CA GLU A 109 -22.63 -14.93 -33.02
C GLU A 109 -23.75 -14.21 -32.27
N ILE A 110 -23.42 -13.15 -31.52
CA ILE A 110 -24.40 -12.29 -30.86
C ILE A 110 -25.35 -11.69 -31.89
N SER A 111 -24.86 -11.16 -33.01
CA SER A 111 -25.71 -10.59 -34.07
C SER A 111 -26.64 -11.63 -34.72
N ILE A 112 -26.16 -12.87 -34.91
CA ILE A 112 -26.98 -13.98 -35.43
C ILE A 112 -28.06 -14.36 -34.42
N LEU A 113 -27.72 -14.45 -33.13
CA LEU A 113 -28.66 -14.74 -32.06
C LEU A 113 -29.71 -13.64 -31.91
N ASP A 114 -29.32 -12.37 -32.01
CA ASP A 114 -30.23 -11.23 -31.98
C ASP A 114 -31.21 -11.24 -33.14
N ASN A 115 -30.73 -11.52 -34.35
CA ASN A 115 -31.60 -11.66 -35.52
C ASN A 115 -32.57 -12.85 -35.36
N ARG A 116 -32.12 -13.96 -34.78
CA ARG A 116 -32.97 -15.12 -34.51
C ARG A 116 -33.99 -14.84 -33.40
N MET A 117 -33.60 -14.12 -32.35
CA MET A 117 -34.50 -13.63 -31.33
C MET A 117 -35.55 -12.69 -31.92
N ASN A 118 -35.16 -11.70 -32.72
CA ASN A 118 -36.08 -10.77 -33.36
C ASN A 118 -37.06 -11.48 -34.30
N LYS A 119 -36.60 -12.51 -35.03
CA LYS A 119 -37.47 -13.34 -35.86
C LYS A 119 -38.44 -14.20 -35.03
N MET A 120 -38.01 -14.71 -33.88
CA MET A 120 -38.90 -15.40 -32.93
C MET A 120 -39.88 -14.42 -32.26
N ARG A 121 -39.46 -13.19 -31.97
CA ARG A 121 -40.33 -12.10 -31.47
C ARG A 121 -41.46 -11.83 -32.45
N GLU A 122 -41.14 -11.65 -33.73
CA GLU A 122 -42.13 -11.44 -34.80
C GLU A 122 -43.09 -12.62 -34.95
N GLN A 123 -42.62 -13.86 -34.82
CA GLN A 123 -43.44 -15.08 -34.92
C GLN A 123 -44.35 -15.29 -33.68
N MET A 124 -43.94 -14.81 -32.51
CA MET A 124 -44.69 -14.92 -31.25
C MET A 124 -45.75 -13.81 -31.07
N LEU A 125 -45.76 -12.77 -31.89
CA LEU A 125 -46.72 -11.65 -31.82
C LEU A 125 -48.12 -11.97 -32.38
N SER A 126 -48.39 -13.23 -32.75
CA SER A 126 -49.61 -13.61 -33.49
C SER A 126 -50.88 -13.79 -32.64
N THR A 127 -50.75 -13.97 -31.31
CA THR A 127 -51.90 -14.17 -30.39
C THR A 127 -51.74 -13.39 -29.08
N VAL A 128 -52.86 -12.97 -28.48
CA VAL A 128 -52.89 -12.17 -27.24
C VAL A 128 -52.23 -12.89 -26.05
N THR A 129 -52.35 -14.22 -25.98
CA THR A 129 -51.70 -15.06 -24.96
C THR A 129 -50.19 -15.16 -25.14
N GLN A 130 -49.68 -15.16 -26.37
CA GLN A 130 -48.25 -15.12 -26.64
C GLN A 130 -47.64 -13.74 -26.35
N GLN A 131 -48.40 -12.66 -26.53
CA GLN A 131 -47.96 -11.30 -26.16
C GLN A 131 -47.82 -11.13 -24.64
N GLU A 132 -48.74 -11.66 -23.84
CA GLU A 132 -48.62 -11.65 -22.38
C GLU A 132 -47.48 -12.55 -21.88
N ALA A 133 -47.28 -13.74 -22.47
CA ALA A 133 -46.15 -14.61 -22.16
C ALA A 133 -44.79 -13.96 -22.50
N PHE A 134 -44.72 -13.20 -23.59
CA PHE A 134 -43.52 -12.48 -23.99
C PHE A 134 -43.18 -11.34 -23.02
N SER A 135 -44.18 -10.59 -22.55
CA SER A 135 -43.99 -9.54 -21.55
C SER A 135 -43.45 -10.09 -20.21
N LEU A 136 -43.86 -11.30 -19.82
CA LEU A 136 -43.33 -11.97 -18.63
C LEU A 136 -41.89 -12.45 -18.83
N ILE A 137 -41.53 -12.96 -20.01
CA ILE A 137 -40.15 -13.37 -20.34
C ILE A 137 -39.20 -12.16 -20.35
N GLU A 138 -39.66 -11.00 -20.83
CA GLU A 138 -38.88 -9.75 -20.82
C GLU A 138 -38.66 -9.22 -19.39
N GLN A 139 -39.68 -9.31 -18.53
CA GLN A 139 -39.51 -9.00 -17.10
C GLN A 139 -38.54 -9.95 -16.40
N ILE A 140 -38.53 -11.24 -16.77
CA ILE A 140 -37.58 -12.23 -16.23
C ILE A 140 -36.14 -11.90 -16.68
N SER A 141 -35.92 -11.55 -17.95
CA SER A 141 -34.56 -11.22 -18.42
C SER A 141 -34.03 -9.93 -17.82
N GLU A 142 -34.88 -8.92 -17.59
CA GLU A 142 -34.50 -7.71 -16.84
C GLU A 142 -34.10 -8.00 -15.40
N LEU A 143 -34.78 -8.95 -14.75
CA LEU A 143 -34.44 -9.41 -13.40
C LEU A 143 -33.12 -10.19 -13.38
N GLU A 144 -32.85 -11.02 -14.38
CA GLU A 144 -31.57 -11.74 -14.53
C GLU A 144 -30.39 -10.79 -14.76
N ILE A 145 -30.55 -9.75 -15.59
CA ILE A 145 -29.51 -8.72 -15.80
C ILE A 145 -29.22 -7.98 -14.49
N LYS A 146 -30.25 -7.60 -13.73
CA LYS A 146 -30.09 -6.97 -12.41
C LYS A 146 -29.41 -7.91 -11.41
N HIS A 147 -29.71 -9.20 -11.45
CA HIS A 147 -29.07 -10.20 -10.60
C HIS A 147 -27.56 -10.32 -10.89
N TYR A 148 -27.16 -10.40 -12.17
CA TYR A 148 -25.74 -10.42 -12.54
C TYR A 148 -25.01 -9.12 -12.20
N GLN A 149 -25.68 -7.96 -12.32
CA GLN A 149 -25.12 -6.68 -11.88
C GLN A 149 -24.86 -6.66 -10.36
N LEU A 150 -25.83 -7.11 -9.55
CA LEU A 150 -25.67 -7.19 -8.09
C LEU A 150 -24.56 -8.15 -7.65
N ILE A 151 -24.36 -9.26 -8.36
CA ILE A 151 -23.25 -10.19 -8.12
C ILE A 151 -21.91 -9.51 -8.43
N ASN A 152 -21.83 -8.78 -9.55
CA ASN A 152 -20.60 -8.10 -9.96
C ASN A 152 -20.27 -6.91 -9.03
N ASP A 153 -21.28 -6.20 -8.53
CA ASP A 153 -21.13 -5.12 -7.55
C ASP A 153 -20.66 -5.65 -6.18
N ASN A 154 -21.12 -6.85 -5.79
CA ASN A 154 -20.58 -7.57 -4.62
C ASN A 154 -19.12 -8.00 -4.80
N GLN A 155 -18.69 -8.35 -6.02
CA GLN A 155 -17.30 -8.75 -6.29
C GLN A 155 -16.33 -7.56 -6.37
N ASN A 156 -16.81 -6.34 -6.62
CA ASN A 156 -15.99 -5.12 -6.72
C ASN A 156 -15.83 -4.35 -5.40
N PHE A 157 -16.43 -4.81 -4.30
CA PHE A 157 -16.27 -4.21 -2.98
C PHE A 157 -15.03 -4.78 -2.26
N SER A 158 -13.86 -4.19 -2.50
CA SER A 158 -12.67 -4.41 -1.65
C SER A 158 -12.67 -3.42 -0.48
N ILE A 159 -13.62 -3.61 0.43
CA ILE A 159 -13.39 -3.29 1.84
C ILE A 159 -13.18 -4.65 2.48
N THR A 160 -12.09 -4.81 3.24
CA THR A 160 -11.78 -6.08 3.89
C THR A 160 -13.02 -6.60 4.61
N GLU A 161 -13.43 -7.82 4.24
CA GLU A 161 -14.54 -8.57 4.84
C GLU A 161 -14.44 -8.50 6.38
N GLU A 162 -13.20 -8.57 6.88
CA GLU A 162 -12.80 -8.45 8.28
C GLU A 162 -13.10 -7.08 8.95
N ALA A 163 -13.14 -5.97 8.20
CA ALA A 163 -13.49 -4.65 8.72
C ALA A 163 -15.00 -4.45 8.78
N CYS A 164 -15.76 -4.93 7.78
CA CYS A 164 -17.23 -4.93 7.82
C CYS A 164 -17.77 -5.87 8.92
N GLU A 165 -17.14 -7.03 9.12
CA GLU A 165 -17.46 -8.00 10.18
C GLU A 165 -17.29 -7.42 11.59
N LYS A 166 -16.30 -6.55 11.80
CA LYS A 166 -16.04 -5.91 13.11
C LYS A 166 -16.84 -4.62 13.34
N LEU A 167 -17.22 -3.90 12.28
CA LEU A 167 -17.93 -2.60 12.37
C LEU A 167 -19.45 -2.74 12.53
N THR A 168 -19.99 -3.92 12.26
CA THR A 168 -21.41 -4.21 12.48
C THR A 168 -21.54 -5.20 13.63
N ASN A 169 -22.56 -5.08 14.49
CA ASN A 169 -22.89 -6.17 15.41
C ASN A 169 -23.15 -7.42 14.54
N GLN A 170 -22.17 -8.32 14.45
CA GLN A 170 -22.18 -9.47 13.53
C GLN A 170 -23.50 -10.25 13.62
N SER A 171 -24.04 -10.38 14.84
CA SER A 171 -25.35 -10.99 15.09
C SER A 171 -26.55 -10.31 14.39
N ASP A 172 -26.54 -9.01 14.14
CA ASP A 172 -27.65 -8.31 13.50
C ASP A 172 -27.57 -8.40 11.96
N VAL A 173 -26.36 -8.45 11.41
CA VAL A 173 -26.11 -8.65 9.97
C VAL A 173 -26.36 -10.11 9.59
N ASP A 174 -25.85 -11.06 10.37
CA ASP A 174 -26.07 -12.50 10.14
C ASP A 174 -27.57 -12.84 10.15
N LYS A 175 -28.33 -12.30 11.10
CA LYS A 175 -29.80 -12.49 11.16
C LYS A 175 -30.52 -11.90 9.95
N ALA A 176 -30.03 -10.79 9.40
CA ALA A 176 -30.62 -10.20 8.21
C ALA A 176 -30.28 -11.02 6.96
N ILE A 177 -29.05 -11.52 6.85
CA ILE A 177 -28.63 -12.45 5.78
C ILE A 177 -29.49 -13.72 5.84
N GLU A 178 -29.65 -14.33 7.01
CA GLU A 178 -30.51 -15.50 7.22
C GLU A 178 -31.96 -15.22 6.81
N SER A 179 -32.51 -14.06 7.21
CA SER A 179 -33.88 -13.66 6.85
C SER A 179 -34.07 -13.47 5.33
N VAL A 180 -33.05 -12.92 4.64
CA VAL A 180 -33.05 -12.74 3.19
C VAL A 180 -32.91 -14.07 2.47
N GLN A 181 -32.00 -14.93 2.92
CA GLN A 181 -31.81 -16.28 2.37
C GLN A 181 -33.08 -17.11 2.51
N GLU A 182 -33.72 -17.12 3.68
CA GLU A 182 -34.99 -17.83 3.92
C GLU A 182 -36.11 -17.31 3.00
N TYR A 183 -36.15 -16.01 2.72
CA TYR A 183 -37.08 -15.40 1.76
C TYR A 183 -36.85 -15.92 0.34
N TYR A 184 -35.60 -15.94 -0.14
CA TYR A 184 -35.26 -16.45 -1.48
C TYR A 184 -35.55 -17.95 -1.61
N THR A 185 -35.16 -18.77 -0.62
CA THR A 185 -35.45 -20.21 -0.65
C THR A 185 -36.96 -20.49 -0.63
N THR A 186 -37.74 -19.69 0.10
CA THR A 186 -39.22 -19.78 0.06
C THR A 186 -39.76 -19.45 -1.34
N ILE A 187 -39.19 -18.44 -2.02
CA ILE A 187 -39.62 -18.08 -3.38
C ILE A 187 -39.29 -19.20 -4.38
N GLU A 188 -38.07 -19.72 -4.35
CA GLU A 188 -37.63 -20.80 -5.25
C GLU A 188 -38.52 -22.03 -5.12
N THR A 189 -38.70 -22.53 -3.89
CA THR A 189 -39.53 -23.72 -3.62
C THR A 189 -41.00 -23.55 -4.03
N ASN A 190 -41.56 -22.34 -3.85
CA ASN A 190 -42.91 -22.04 -4.26
C ASN A 190 -43.04 -21.85 -5.79
N LEU A 191 -42.02 -21.28 -6.45
CA LEU A 191 -41.99 -21.16 -7.91
C LEU A 191 -41.93 -22.53 -8.57
N ASP A 192 -41.11 -23.44 -8.07
CA ASP A 192 -41.04 -24.83 -8.56
C ASP A 192 -42.40 -25.53 -8.41
N SER A 193 -43.04 -25.38 -7.25
CA SER A 193 -44.38 -25.94 -7.00
C SER A 193 -45.45 -25.36 -7.94
N VAL A 194 -45.39 -24.05 -8.23
CA VAL A 194 -46.31 -23.39 -9.18
C VAL A 194 -46.06 -23.87 -10.60
N ILE A 195 -44.80 -24.03 -11.00
CA ILE A 195 -44.43 -24.55 -12.32
C ILE A 195 -44.98 -25.96 -12.50
N GLU A 196 -44.83 -26.84 -11.50
CA GLU A 196 -45.41 -28.19 -11.53
C GLU A 196 -46.96 -28.16 -11.61
N GLN A 197 -47.60 -27.29 -10.83
CA GLN A 197 -49.06 -27.13 -10.88
C GLN A 197 -49.55 -26.61 -12.24
N ILE A 198 -48.86 -25.64 -12.84
CA ILE A 198 -49.18 -25.11 -14.16
C ILE A 198 -48.99 -26.19 -15.23
N GLN A 199 -47.88 -26.94 -15.19
CA GLN A 199 -47.60 -28.04 -16.12
C GLN A 199 -48.64 -29.16 -16.02
N SER A 200 -49.07 -29.52 -14.81
CA SER A 200 -50.14 -30.52 -14.60
C SER A 200 -51.51 -30.04 -15.10
N THR A 201 -51.79 -28.73 -14.96
CA THR A 201 -53.06 -28.13 -15.41
C THR A 201 -53.11 -28.00 -16.93
N LEU A 202 -51.97 -27.71 -17.59
CA LEU A 202 -51.85 -27.70 -19.05
C LEU A 202 -51.96 -29.09 -19.68
N SER A 203 -51.64 -30.15 -18.92
CA SER A 203 -51.65 -31.53 -19.43
C SER A 203 -53.06 -32.15 -19.50
N ASN A 204 -54.09 -31.51 -18.95
CA ASN A 204 -55.48 -31.98 -18.95
C ASN A 204 -56.36 -31.17 -19.92
N PRO A 205 -57.15 -31.80 -20.82
CA PRO A 205 -57.97 -31.10 -21.79
C PRO A 205 -59.21 -30.51 -21.12
N THR A 206 -59.12 -29.24 -20.70
CA THR A 206 -60.25 -28.48 -20.13
C THR A 206 -60.31 -27.06 -20.70
N ASP A 207 -61.49 -26.44 -20.56
CA ASP A 207 -61.84 -25.11 -21.09
C ASP A 207 -60.79 -24.05 -20.71
N ASP A 208 -60.38 -23.21 -21.67
CA ASP A 208 -59.32 -22.19 -21.52
C ASP A 208 -59.61 -21.20 -20.36
N LYS A 209 -60.90 -21.01 -20.09
CA LYS A 209 -61.41 -20.18 -18.99
C LYS A 209 -61.15 -20.79 -17.61
N PHE A 210 -61.17 -22.12 -17.51
CA PHE A 210 -60.87 -22.87 -16.28
C PHE A 210 -59.38 -22.82 -15.95
N ILE A 211 -58.51 -23.01 -16.96
CA ILE A 211 -57.05 -22.89 -16.83
C ILE A 211 -56.68 -21.49 -16.32
N LYS A 212 -57.22 -20.44 -16.94
CA LYS A 212 -57.00 -19.04 -16.51
C LYS A 212 -57.44 -18.77 -15.07
N THR A 213 -58.58 -19.32 -14.66
CA THR A 213 -59.13 -19.10 -13.31
C THR A 213 -58.33 -19.86 -12.24
N SER A 214 -57.91 -21.09 -12.50
CA SER A 214 -57.03 -21.85 -11.60
C SER A 214 -55.68 -21.18 -11.42
N ILE A 215 -55.02 -20.76 -12.51
CA ILE A 215 -53.71 -20.08 -12.45
C ILE A 215 -53.81 -18.76 -11.67
N GLN A 216 -54.87 -17.97 -11.88
CA GLN A 216 -55.08 -16.73 -11.11
C GLN A 216 -55.33 -16.98 -9.62
N ASN A 217 -56.03 -18.06 -9.27
CA ASN A 217 -56.32 -18.40 -7.88
C ASN A 217 -55.07 -18.88 -7.14
N THR A 218 -54.08 -19.44 -7.84
CA THR A 218 -52.79 -19.83 -7.26
C THR A 218 -51.82 -18.63 -7.16
N LEU A 219 -51.73 -17.79 -8.20
CA LEU A 219 -50.76 -16.68 -8.26
C LEU A 219 -51.10 -15.51 -7.33
N LYS A 220 -52.38 -15.14 -7.18
CA LYS A 220 -52.79 -14.00 -6.32
C LYS A 220 -52.40 -14.15 -4.84
N PRO A 221 -52.66 -15.29 -4.16
CA PRO A 221 -52.25 -15.46 -2.78
C PRO A 221 -50.73 -15.51 -2.61
N LEU A 222 -49.99 -16.11 -3.55
CA LEU A 222 -48.53 -16.12 -3.54
C LEU A 222 -47.92 -14.73 -3.72
N ALA A 223 -48.43 -13.94 -4.68
CA ALA A 223 -48.01 -12.56 -4.87
C ALA A 223 -48.24 -11.70 -3.63
N LYS A 224 -49.36 -11.92 -2.93
CA LYS A 224 -49.65 -11.26 -1.65
C LYS A 224 -48.67 -11.71 -0.55
N GLN A 225 -48.43 -13.01 -0.43
CA GLN A 225 -47.49 -13.58 0.54
C GLN A 225 -46.06 -13.04 0.34
N TYR A 226 -45.60 -12.90 -0.91
CA TYR A 226 -44.28 -12.31 -1.21
C TYR A 226 -44.22 -10.83 -0.88
N SER A 227 -45.28 -10.07 -1.18
CA SER A 227 -45.36 -8.65 -0.81
C SER A 227 -45.32 -8.44 0.71
N ASP A 228 -46.01 -9.29 1.47
CA ASP A 228 -46.04 -9.20 2.93
C ASP A 228 -44.69 -9.61 3.53
N LYS A 229 -44.08 -10.73 3.09
CA LYS A 229 -42.72 -11.13 3.52
C LYS A 229 -41.64 -10.10 3.15
N HIS A 230 -41.74 -9.46 1.98
CA HIS A 230 -40.83 -8.38 1.58
C HIS A 230 -40.91 -7.15 2.51
N LYS A 231 -42.10 -6.84 3.04
CA LYS A 231 -42.24 -5.76 4.03
C LYS A 231 -41.56 -6.10 5.36
N ASP A 232 -41.58 -7.37 5.77
CA ASP A 232 -40.93 -7.81 7.00
C ASP A 232 -39.39 -7.66 6.92
N LEU A 233 -38.79 -7.86 5.74
CA LEU A 233 -37.36 -7.64 5.48
C LEU A 233 -36.93 -6.19 5.70
N HIS A 234 -37.79 -5.21 5.39
CA HIS A 234 -37.49 -3.79 5.58
C HIS A 234 -37.18 -3.45 7.05
N GLY A 235 -37.78 -4.16 8.01
CA GLY A 235 -37.52 -3.98 9.43
C GLY A 235 -36.09 -4.34 9.83
N SER A 236 -35.57 -5.48 9.33
CA SER A 236 -34.21 -5.94 9.56
C SER A 236 -33.18 -5.03 8.89
N ILE A 237 -33.43 -4.64 7.63
CA ILE A 237 -32.57 -3.73 6.86
C ILE A 237 -32.51 -2.33 7.51
N SER A 238 -33.65 -1.81 7.99
CA SER A 238 -33.71 -0.51 8.67
C SER A 238 -32.96 -0.49 10.01
N LYS A 239 -32.95 -1.61 10.76
CA LYS A 239 -32.16 -1.75 11.99
C LYS A 239 -30.66 -1.73 11.72
N ILE A 240 -30.22 -2.37 10.63
CA ILE A 240 -28.82 -2.32 10.18
C ILE A 240 -28.46 -0.87 9.84
N GLY A 241 -29.29 -0.18 9.04
CA GLY A 241 -29.07 1.24 8.70
C GLY A 241 -28.88 2.12 9.95
N LYS A 242 -29.73 1.96 10.97
CA LYS A 242 -29.59 2.70 12.24
C LYS A 242 -28.33 2.32 13.04
N THR A 243 -27.86 1.09 12.92
CA THR A 243 -26.66 0.61 13.61
C THR A 243 -25.40 1.14 12.92
N ILE A 244 -25.41 1.18 11.59
CA ILE A 244 -24.41 1.88 10.77
C ILE A 244 -24.38 3.36 11.17
N ASP A 245 -25.52 4.05 11.14
CA ASP A 245 -25.58 5.49 11.48
C ASP A 245 -25.00 5.77 12.88
N LYS A 246 -25.29 4.93 13.87
CA LYS A 246 -24.73 5.04 15.23
C LYS A 246 -23.23 4.76 15.30
N SER A 247 -22.71 3.88 14.47
CA SER A 247 -21.30 3.49 14.47
C SER A 247 -20.44 4.52 13.75
N PHE A 248 -20.99 5.22 12.76
CA PHE A 248 -20.28 6.23 11.95
C PHE A 248 -20.52 7.69 12.39
N GLN A 249 -21.51 7.98 13.26
CA GLN A 249 -21.64 9.29 13.92
C GLN A 249 -21.05 9.25 15.34
N SER A 250 -19.74 9.39 15.43
CA SER A 250 -19.06 9.70 16.69
C SER A 250 -18.33 11.02 16.54
N ASP A 251 -18.82 12.08 17.18
CA ASP A 251 -18.06 13.32 17.31
C ASP A 251 -16.91 13.09 18.30
N PHE A 252 -15.71 12.88 17.75
CA PHE A 252 -14.49 12.68 18.53
C PHE A 252 -13.83 13.99 18.97
N GLY A 253 -14.37 15.15 18.59
CA GLY A 253 -13.80 16.47 18.90
C GLY A 253 -13.83 16.82 20.40
N ASN A 254 -14.59 16.06 21.19
CA ASN A 254 -14.72 16.27 22.63
C ASN A 254 -13.66 15.54 23.48
N VAL A 255 -12.79 14.72 22.89
CA VAL A 255 -11.66 14.12 23.62
C VAL A 255 -10.62 15.22 23.87
N PRO A 256 -10.34 15.61 25.13
CA PRO A 256 -9.47 16.74 25.42
C PRO A 256 -8.00 16.30 25.29
N ILE A 257 -7.55 16.11 24.05
CA ILE A 257 -6.13 15.95 23.70
C ILE A 257 -5.71 17.21 22.92
N THR A 258 -5.92 18.36 23.55
CA THR A 258 -5.39 19.63 23.09
C THR A 258 -3.93 19.69 23.54
N GLU A 259 -3.00 19.96 22.63
CA GLU A 259 -1.53 20.16 22.86
C GLU A 259 -0.58 19.01 22.46
N LEU A 260 -1.03 17.89 21.86
CA LEU A 260 -0.06 16.88 21.39
C LEU A 260 0.75 17.33 20.16
N PHE A 261 0.18 18.12 19.26
CA PHE A 261 0.81 18.58 18.01
C PHE A 261 0.93 20.10 17.98
N ASP A 262 1.64 20.66 18.95
CA ASP A 262 1.79 22.08 19.18
C ASP A 262 3.11 22.67 18.63
N THR A 263 4.04 21.79 18.26
CA THR A 263 5.40 22.15 17.86
C THR A 263 5.70 21.74 16.43
N PRO A 264 6.41 22.56 15.64
CA PRO A 264 6.81 22.22 14.28
C PRO A 264 7.59 20.90 14.20
N GLU A 265 8.40 20.58 15.23
CA GLU A 265 9.14 19.32 15.29
C GLU A 265 8.20 18.10 15.35
N LYS A 266 7.11 18.16 16.12
CA LYS A 266 6.14 17.05 16.20
C LYS A 266 5.35 16.87 14.91
N PHE A 267 5.00 17.97 14.22
CA PHE A 267 4.39 17.88 12.89
C PHE A 267 5.31 17.22 11.87
N LYS A 268 6.62 17.49 11.93
CA LYS A 268 7.59 16.78 11.07
C LYS A 268 7.58 15.28 11.28
N LEU A 269 7.53 14.81 12.54
CA LEU A 269 7.44 13.38 12.83
C LEU A 269 6.18 12.74 12.23
N ILE A 270 5.04 13.45 12.27
CA ILE A 270 3.80 12.97 11.63
C ILE A 270 4.01 12.85 10.12
N TYR A 271 4.55 13.88 9.46
CA TYR A 271 4.80 13.84 8.02
C TYR A 271 5.75 12.70 7.65
N MET A 272 6.81 12.47 8.42
CA MET A 272 7.72 11.36 8.20
C MET A 272 7.01 10.00 8.29
N ILE A 273 6.19 9.79 9.34
CA ILE A 273 5.44 8.54 9.51
C ILE A 273 4.44 8.31 8.37
N ILE A 274 3.77 9.37 7.90
CA ILE A 274 2.86 9.30 6.75
C ILE A 274 3.63 8.98 5.46
N CYS A 275 4.74 9.66 5.22
CA CYS A 275 5.57 9.40 4.05
C CYS A 275 6.09 7.96 4.05
N GLU A 276 6.60 7.46 5.19
CA GLU A 276 7.07 6.09 5.34
C GLU A 276 5.97 5.08 4.98
N ASP A 277 4.75 5.29 5.49
CA ASP A 277 3.58 4.46 5.20
C ASP A 277 3.21 4.48 3.70
N LEU A 278 3.20 5.67 3.08
CA LEU A 278 2.93 5.83 1.66
C LEU A 278 3.99 5.13 0.80
N TYR A 279 5.26 5.23 1.17
CA TYR A 279 6.32 4.46 0.52
C TYR A 279 6.07 2.96 0.69
N ARG A 280 5.80 2.45 1.90
CA ARG A 280 5.51 1.02 2.12
C ARG A 280 4.33 0.51 1.26
N GLN A 281 3.37 1.38 0.93
CA GLN A 281 2.23 1.08 0.06
C GLN A 281 2.48 1.32 -1.44
N GLY A 282 3.70 1.69 -1.85
CA GLY A 282 4.05 2.01 -3.23
C GLY A 282 3.48 3.33 -3.75
N ARG A 283 2.92 4.19 -2.88
CA ARG A 283 2.34 5.51 -3.22
C ARG A 283 3.42 6.61 -3.22
N MET A 284 4.53 6.35 -3.90
CA MET A 284 5.73 7.20 -3.87
C MET A 284 5.47 8.64 -4.35
N SER A 285 4.68 8.81 -5.40
CA SER A 285 4.35 10.15 -5.94
C SER A 285 3.63 11.05 -4.94
N ILE A 286 2.77 10.47 -4.09
CA ILE A 286 2.06 11.20 -3.02
C ILE A 286 3.03 11.53 -1.89
N ALA A 287 3.90 10.59 -1.52
CA ALA A 287 4.92 10.79 -0.50
C ALA A 287 5.91 11.89 -0.90
N ASP A 288 6.42 11.87 -2.14
CA ASP A 288 7.33 12.90 -2.67
C ASP A 288 6.68 14.28 -2.65
N LYS A 289 5.38 14.38 -3.00
CA LYS A 289 4.65 15.65 -2.94
C LYS A 289 4.51 16.16 -1.50
N LEU A 290 4.21 15.26 -0.56
CA LEU A 290 4.13 15.60 0.86
C LEU A 290 5.50 16.05 1.40
N ILE A 291 6.60 15.38 1.01
CA ILE A 291 7.98 15.77 1.36
C ILE A 291 8.28 17.20 0.88
N GLU A 292 7.92 17.51 -0.37
CA GLU A 292 8.13 18.84 -0.96
C GLU A 292 7.36 19.92 -0.19
N GLU A 293 6.08 19.68 0.10
CA GLU A 293 5.19 20.65 0.77
C GLU A 293 5.55 20.84 2.25
N SER A 294 5.94 19.76 2.93
CA SER A 294 6.33 19.79 4.35
C SER A 294 7.77 20.24 4.60
N LYS A 295 8.59 20.38 3.53
CA LYS A 295 10.00 20.80 3.58
C LYS A 295 10.86 19.92 4.51
N LEU A 296 10.66 18.61 4.41
CA LEU A 296 11.53 17.64 5.09
C LEU A 296 12.95 17.74 4.52
N ASN A 297 13.95 17.69 5.40
CA ASN A 297 15.37 17.84 5.04
C ASN A 297 16.05 16.47 4.87
N ASP A 298 17.29 16.45 4.37
CA ASP A 298 18.02 15.21 4.09
C ASP A 298 18.16 14.26 5.30
N ASN A 299 18.27 14.79 6.53
CA ASN A 299 18.30 13.94 7.72
C ASN A 299 16.94 13.29 7.99
N ASP A 300 15.85 14.00 7.71
CA ASP A 300 14.49 13.45 7.84
C ASP A 300 14.29 12.32 6.82
N LEU A 301 14.79 12.49 5.60
CA LEU A 301 14.74 11.47 4.55
C LEU A 301 15.62 10.24 4.85
N PHE A 302 16.78 10.46 5.47
CA PHE A 302 17.64 9.38 5.97
C PHE A 302 16.93 8.59 7.06
N ASN A 303 16.34 9.26 8.05
CA ASN A 303 15.59 8.61 9.13
C ASN A 303 14.35 7.86 8.63
N LEU A 304 13.81 8.25 7.48
CA LEU A 304 12.70 7.57 6.81
C LEU A 304 13.14 6.33 6.03
N GLU A 305 14.45 6.10 5.86
CA GLU A 305 15.00 5.04 5.01
C GLU A 305 14.49 5.13 3.55
N LYS A 306 14.33 6.37 3.04
CA LYS A 306 13.71 6.65 1.72
C LYS A 306 14.28 5.81 0.58
N ASN A 307 15.60 5.81 0.43
CA ASN A 307 16.29 5.12 -0.66
C ASN A 307 16.05 3.61 -0.61
N PHE A 308 16.04 3.05 0.61
CA PHE A 308 15.75 1.64 0.80
C PHE A 308 14.29 1.34 0.44
N LEU A 309 13.33 2.14 0.89
CA LEU A 309 11.92 1.95 0.56
C LEU A 309 11.65 2.11 -0.96
N GLU A 310 12.33 3.02 -1.65
CA GLU A 310 12.27 3.16 -3.11
C GLU A 310 12.77 1.90 -3.82
N GLU A 311 13.91 1.35 -3.40
CA GLU A 311 14.45 0.10 -3.95
C GLU A 311 13.47 -1.07 -3.74
N ILE A 312 12.92 -1.23 -2.53
CA ILE A 312 11.97 -2.29 -2.23
C ILE A 312 10.69 -2.16 -3.06
N ASN A 313 10.15 -0.95 -3.23
CA ASN A 313 8.98 -0.73 -4.09
C ASN A 313 9.26 -1.09 -5.55
N MET A 314 10.42 -0.68 -6.08
CA MET A 314 10.83 -1.06 -7.43
C MET A 314 10.86 -2.59 -7.58
N ILE A 315 11.41 -3.31 -6.59
CA ILE A 315 11.46 -4.77 -6.63
C ILE A 315 10.05 -5.38 -6.53
N LEU A 316 9.19 -4.86 -5.66
CA LEU A 316 7.81 -5.34 -5.51
C LEU A 316 6.96 -5.13 -6.77
N GLU A 317 7.12 -3.99 -7.46
CA GLU A 317 6.47 -3.78 -8.76
C GLU A 317 6.99 -4.76 -9.81
N ASN A 318 8.30 -5.01 -9.86
CA ASN A 318 8.85 -6.03 -10.75
C ASN A 318 8.32 -7.42 -10.43
N LEU A 319 8.17 -7.79 -9.16
CA LEU A 319 7.54 -9.05 -8.75
C LEU A 319 6.08 -9.14 -9.20
N ARG A 320 5.32 -8.04 -9.12
CA ARG A 320 3.93 -7.95 -9.63
C ARG A 320 3.87 -8.18 -11.15
N GLU A 321 4.83 -7.64 -11.88
CA GLU A 321 5.01 -7.86 -13.33
C GLU A 321 5.64 -9.22 -13.67
N LYS A 322 5.82 -10.11 -12.67
CA LYS A 322 6.45 -11.44 -12.80
C LYS A 322 7.92 -11.40 -13.23
N ASN A 323 8.60 -10.28 -13.02
CA ASN A 323 10.03 -10.14 -13.17
C ASN A 323 10.76 -10.42 -11.84
N LEU A 324 11.38 -11.60 -11.75
CA LEU A 324 12.09 -12.06 -10.55
C LEU A 324 13.53 -11.54 -10.44
N LEU A 325 14.09 -10.97 -11.52
CA LEU A 325 15.52 -10.66 -11.59
C LEU A 325 15.97 -9.63 -10.54
N PRO A 326 15.26 -8.51 -10.32
CA PRO A 326 15.65 -7.53 -9.31
C PRO A 326 15.65 -8.11 -7.89
N ALA A 327 14.67 -8.96 -7.57
CA ALA A 327 14.59 -9.61 -6.26
C ALA A 327 15.73 -10.63 -6.05
N ILE A 328 16.09 -11.38 -7.10
CA ILE A 328 17.23 -12.31 -7.05
C ILE A 328 18.54 -11.54 -6.86
N ASP A 329 18.77 -10.47 -7.62
CA ASP A 329 19.96 -9.62 -7.48
C ASP A 329 20.09 -9.05 -6.07
N TRP A 330 18.98 -8.54 -5.52
CA TRP A 330 18.92 -8.07 -4.15
C TRP A 330 19.30 -9.16 -3.14
N CYS A 331 18.82 -10.39 -3.32
CA CYS A 331 19.20 -11.51 -2.44
C CYS A 331 20.68 -11.86 -2.54
N VAL A 332 21.27 -11.81 -3.73
CA VAL A 332 22.71 -12.07 -3.92
C VAL A 332 23.55 -11.01 -3.19
N ARG A 333 23.17 -9.74 -3.28
CA ARG A 333 23.85 -8.64 -2.57
C ARG A 333 23.77 -8.78 -1.05
N HIS A 334 22.67 -9.34 -0.54
CA HIS A 334 22.40 -9.45 0.90
C HIS A 334 22.53 -10.86 1.47
N ARG A 335 23.07 -11.81 0.69
CA ARG A 335 23.14 -13.24 1.03
C ARG A 335 23.77 -13.52 2.40
N ASN A 336 24.82 -12.77 2.76
CA ASN A 336 25.50 -12.96 4.04
C ASN A 336 24.59 -12.66 5.24
N GLU A 337 23.77 -11.61 5.16
CA GLU A 337 22.83 -11.25 6.24
C GLU A 337 21.64 -12.22 6.26
N LEU A 338 21.10 -12.57 5.10
CA LEU A 338 20.02 -13.56 4.96
C LEU A 338 20.41 -14.94 5.49
N ASN A 339 21.68 -15.34 5.35
CA ASN A 339 22.17 -16.60 5.90
C ASN A 339 22.28 -16.59 7.43
N LYS A 340 22.48 -15.43 8.08
CA LYS A 340 22.49 -15.35 9.56
C LYS A 340 21.11 -15.64 10.15
N THR A 341 20.05 -15.28 9.42
CA THR A 341 18.66 -15.54 9.82
C THR A 341 18.12 -16.86 9.29
N ASN A 342 18.94 -17.66 8.60
CA ASN A 342 18.52 -18.88 7.88
C ASN A 342 17.34 -18.63 6.92
N SER A 343 17.36 -17.50 6.20
CA SER A 343 16.31 -17.14 5.25
C SER A 343 16.28 -18.07 4.04
N LEU A 344 15.07 -18.52 3.68
CA LEU A 344 14.82 -19.32 2.47
C LEU A 344 14.35 -18.48 1.26
N LEU A 345 14.39 -17.15 1.36
CA LEU A 345 13.91 -16.25 0.30
C LEU A 345 14.60 -16.51 -1.04
N GLU A 346 15.93 -16.60 -1.04
CA GLU A 346 16.73 -16.87 -2.25
C GLU A 346 16.31 -18.19 -2.91
N PHE A 347 16.05 -19.23 -2.10
CA PHE A 347 15.57 -20.52 -2.59
C PHE A 347 14.19 -20.39 -3.27
N TYR A 348 13.23 -19.70 -2.64
CA TYR A 348 11.89 -19.53 -3.21
C TYR A 348 11.87 -18.68 -4.48
N LEU A 349 12.72 -17.65 -4.58
CA LEU A 349 12.88 -16.87 -5.81
C LEU A 349 13.43 -17.72 -6.96
N HIS A 350 14.47 -18.51 -6.71
CA HIS A 350 15.02 -19.43 -7.70
C HIS A 350 14.04 -20.56 -8.06
N LYS A 351 13.22 -21.05 -7.10
CA LYS A 351 12.12 -21.99 -7.35
C LYS A 351 11.08 -21.39 -8.29
N MET A 352 10.62 -20.16 -8.03
CA MET A 352 9.66 -19.47 -8.90
C MET A 352 10.24 -19.20 -10.30
N ARG A 353 11.54 -18.85 -10.38
CA ARG A 353 12.22 -18.66 -11.67
C ARG A 353 12.33 -19.96 -12.46
N PHE A 354 12.63 -21.06 -11.78
CA PHE A 354 12.60 -22.39 -12.41
C PHE A 354 11.23 -22.70 -13.01
N VAL A 355 10.14 -22.48 -12.27
CA VAL A 355 8.77 -22.71 -12.75
C VAL A 355 8.46 -21.82 -13.97
N GLN A 356 8.85 -20.54 -13.93
CA GLN A 356 8.69 -19.62 -15.07
C GLN A 356 9.42 -20.12 -16.32
N LEU A 357 10.65 -20.64 -16.18
CA LEU A 357 11.42 -21.20 -17.28
C LEU A 357 10.77 -22.46 -17.88
N LEU A 358 10.11 -23.28 -17.05
CA LEU A 358 9.31 -24.41 -17.54
C LEU A 358 8.12 -23.93 -18.38
N GLN A 359 7.43 -22.88 -17.96
CA GLN A 359 6.29 -22.31 -18.71
C GLN A 359 6.73 -21.71 -20.05
N LEU A 360 7.92 -21.10 -20.10
CA LEU A 360 8.52 -20.55 -21.32
C LEU A 360 9.12 -21.61 -22.25
N GLY A 361 9.17 -22.88 -21.83
CA GLY A 361 9.81 -23.96 -22.59
C GLY A 361 11.34 -23.90 -22.62
N ASN A 362 11.97 -23.07 -21.79
CA ASN A 362 13.43 -22.96 -21.70
C ASN A 362 14.01 -24.00 -20.72
N PHE A 363 13.97 -25.27 -21.14
CA PHE A 363 14.35 -26.40 -20.29
C PHE A 363 15.86 -26.45 -19.97
N ASN A 364 16.72 -25.86 -20.80
CA ASN A 364 18.16 -25.87 -20.57
C ASN A 364 18.53 -24.97 -19.39
N GLU A 365 18.01 -23.74 -19.35
CA GLU A 365 18.21 -22.84 -18.22
C GLU A 365 17.54 -23.39 -16.95
N ALA A 366 16.34 -23.96 -17.07
CA ALA A 366 15.65 -24.60 -15.95
C ALA A 366 16.49 -25.71 -15.29
N LYS A 367 17.19 -26.54 -16.07
CA LYS A 367 18.11 -27.57 -15.54
C LYS A 367 19.26 -26.97 -14.73
N THR A 368 19.81 -25.84 -15.16
CA THR A 368 20.87 -25.12 -14.42
C THR A 368 20.34 -24.65 -13.06
N TYR A 369 19.16 -24.01 -13.05
CA TYR A 369 18.51 -23.59 -11.80
C TYR A 369 18.24 -24.77 -10.86
N LEU A 370 17.72 -25.89 -11.39
CA LEU A 370 17.46 -27.10 -10.62
C LEU A 370 18.72 -27.69 -10.00
N THR A 371 19.84 -27.66 -10.73
CA THR A 371 21.15 -28.13 -10.22
C THR A 371 21.62 -27.28 -9.05
N ASN A 372 21.50 -25.95 -9.16
CA ASN A 372 21.86 -25.02 -8.09
C ASN A 372 20.96 -25.17 -6.86
N LEU A 373 19.64 -25.31 -7.06
CA LEU A 373 18.67 -25.55 -5.99
C LEU A 373 18.95 -26.86 -5.26
N ARG A 374 19.34 -27.91 -5.98
CA ARG A 374 19.75 -29.19 -5.37
C ARG A 374 21.01 -29.04 -4.54
N GLN A 375 22.01 -28.29 -5.01
CA GLN A 375 23.22 -28.04 -4.24
C GLN A 375 22.92 -27.24 -2.97
N TYR A 376 22.10 -26.19 -3.06
CA TYR A 376 21.64 -25.41 -1.92
C TYR A 376 20.93 -26.29 -0.87
N SER A 377 20.01 -27.15 -1.32
CA SER A 377 19.29 -28.10 -0.45
C SER A 377 20.23 -29.04 0.31
N ILE A 378 21.25 -29.59 -0.37
CA ILE A 378 22.25 -30.47 0.25
C ILE A 378 23.10 -29.72 1.28
N MET A 379 23.53 -28.50 0.96
CA MET A 379 24.39 -27.71 1.86
C MET A 379 23.66 -27.25 3.12
N ASN A 380 22.38 -26.88 3.01
CA ASN A 380 21.59 -26.35 4.12
C ASN A 380 20.76 -27.42 4.85
N GLY A 381 20.69 -28.65 4.32
CA GLY A 381 19.93 -29.74 4.93
C GLY A 381 18.42 -29.50 4.96
N GLN A 382 17.90 -28.67 4.05
CA GLN A 382 16.50 -28.26 3.96
C GLN A 382 16.01 -28.28 2.50
N CYS A 383 14.70 -28.17 2.28
CA CYS A 383 14.07 -28.05 0.95
C CYS A 383 14.23 -29.27 0.01
N GLU A 384 14.60 -30.45 0.52
CA GLU A 384 14.77 -31.66 -0.31
C GLU A 384 13.44 -32.07 -0.99
N GLN A 385 12.33 -31.96 -0.25
CA GLN A 385 10.99 -32.24 -0.77
C GLN A 385 10.62 -31.31 -1.93
N ASP A 386 10.91 -30.01 -1.80
CA ASP A 386 10.71 -29.04 -2.86
C ASP A 386 11.53 -29.40 -4.10
N VAL A 387 12.83 -29.70 -3.93
CA VAL A 387 13.70 -30.08 -5.06
C VAL A 387 13.16 -31.34 -5.76
N ASN A 388 12.71 -32.36 -5.01
CA ASN A 388 12.12 -33.56 -5.57
C ASN A 388 10.83 -33.26 -6.38
N GLN A 389 9.99 -32.35 -5.90
CA GLN A 389 8.81 -31.90 -6.64
C GLN A 389 9.19 -31.16 -7.93
N LEU A 390 10.20 -30.29 -7.90
CA LEU A 390 10.69 -29.58 -9.09
C LEU A 390 11.29 -30.53 -10.13
N MET A 391 12.01 -31.55 -9.69
CA MET A 391 12.49 -32.64 -10.56
C MET A 391 11.33 -33.37 -11.25
N GLY A 392 10.27 -33.66 -10.51
CA GLY A 392 9.04 -34.25 -11.06
C GLY A 392 8.35 -33.32 -12.05
N ALA A 393 8.18 -32.05 -11.71
CA ALA A 393 7.55 -31.03 -12.56
C ALA A 393 8.27 -30.88 -13.91
N LEU A 394 9.60 -30.96 -13.95
CA LEU A 394 10.39 -30.92 -15.18
C LEU A 394 9.98 -32.00 -16.20
N VAL A 395 9.62 -33.20 -15.72
CA VAL A 395 9.20 -34.32 -16.58
C VAL A 395 7.84 -34.03 -17.24
N PHE A 396 6.90 -33.45 -16.48
CA PHE A 396 5.56 -33.14 -16.98
C PHE A 396 5.51 -31.87 -17.84
N ALA A 397 6.42 -30.93 -17.61
CA ALA A 397 6.48 -29.65 -18.32
C ALA A 397 6.72 -29.78 -19.85
N GLN A 398 7.27 -30.91 -20.32
CA GLN A 398 7.40 -31.17 -21.76
C GLN A 398 6.07 -31.39 -22.48
N ARG A 399 4.99 -31.68 -21.74
CA ARG A 399 3.64 -31.86 -22.29
C ARG A 399 2.77 -30.64 -21.99
N ASP A 400 2.39 -30.50 -20.72
CA ASP A 400 1.55 -29.42 -20.22
C ASP A 400 1.60 -29.47 -18.69
N LEU A 401 2.26 -28.49 -18.06
CA LEU A 401 2.39 -28.42 -16.61
C LEU A 401 1.04 -28.11 -15.93
N SER A 402 0.14 -27.41 -16.62
CA SER A 402 -1.17 -26.99 -16.07
C SER A 402 -2.15 -28.15 -15.90
N LYS A 403 -1.98 -29.23 -16.66
CA LYS A 403 -2.78 -30.46 -16.59
C LYS A 403 -2.10 -31.57 -15.78
N SER A 404 -1.02 -31.25 -15.09
CA SER A 404 -0.24 -32.21 -14.32
C SER A 404 -0.59 -32.15 -12.81
N PRO A 405 -0.14 -33.14 -12.01
CA PRO A 405 -0.21 -33.06 -10.56
C PRO A 405 0.52 -31.85 -9.96
N TYR A 406 1.37 -31.17 -10.74
CA TYR A 406 2.16 -30.01 -10.34
C TYR A 406 1.50 -28.66 -10.69
N LYS A 407 0.22 -28.65 -11.08
CA LYS A 407 -0.54 -27.42 -11.37
C LYS A 407 -0.47 -26.39 -10.24
N TYR A 408 -0.42 -26.85 -8.98
CA TYR A 408 -0.34 -25.97 -7.80
C TYR A 408 0.88 -25.03 -7.84
N LEU A 409 1.98 -25.41 -8.52
CA LEU A 409 3.16 -24.55 -8.70
C LEU A 409 2.89 -23.32 -9.58
N LEU A 410 1.75 -23.30 -10.30
CA LEU A 410 1.38 -22.23 -11.23
C LEU A 410 0.35 -21.27 -10.62
N GLU A 411 -0.04 -21.46 -9.37
CA GLU A 411 -1.12 -20.69 -8.78
C GLU A 411 -0.73 -19.22 -8.56
N PRO A 412 -1.60 -18.26 -8.94
CA PRO A 412 -1.27 -16.83 -8.82
C PRO A 412 -0.93 -16.38 -7.39
N HIS A 413 -1.53 -17.00 -6.37
CA HIS A 413 -1.32 -16.64 -4.97
C HIS A 413 0.14 -16.80 -4.51
N LEU A 414 0.93 -17.67 -5.17
CA LEU A 414 2.35 -17.87 -4.89
C LEU A 414 3.18 -16.59 -5.11
N TRP A 415 2.76 -15.73 -6.04
CA TRP A 415 3.43 -14.45 -6.29
C TRP A 415 3.18 -13.46 -5.14
N LEU A 416 1.99 -13.46 -4.56
CA LEU A 416 1.66 -12.65 -3.39
C LEU A 416 2.48 -13.10 -2.18
N GLN A 417 2.48 -14.40 -1.89
CA GLN A 417 3.28 -14.97 -0.80
C GLN A 417 4.77 -14.69 -0.95
N LEU A 418 5.30 -14.78 -2.18
CA LEU A 418 6.70 -14.46 -2.45
C LEU A 418 7.01 -12.98 -2.22
N SER A 419 6.08 -12.09 -2.58
CA SER A 419 6.22 -10.64 -2.39
C SER A 419 6.15 -10.27 -0.91
N GLU A 420 5.25 -10.88 -0.14
CA GLU A 420 5.15 -10.75 1.32
C GLU A 420 6.42 -11.25 2.02
N LEU A 421 6.90 -12.44 1.64
CA LEU A 421 8.14 -12.99 2.17
C LEU A 421 9.34 -12.08 1.85
N PHE A 422 9.42 -11.57 0.62
CA PHE A 422 10.47 -10.63 0.22
C PHE A 422 10.43 -9.36 1.10
N MET A 423 9.27 -8.74 1.23
CA MET A 423 9.08 -7.53 2.03
C MET A 423 9.47 -7.75 3.50
N GLN A 424 9.01 -8.86 4.09
CA GLN A 424 9.31 -9.22 5.48
C GLN A 424 10.82 -9.37 5.70
N GLN A 425 11.51 -10.09 4.82
CA GLN A 425 12.96 -10.31 4.94
C GLN A 425 13.76 -9.04 4.68
N ALA A 426 13.33 -8.20 3.74
CA ALA A 426 13.96 -6.92 3.47
C ALA A 426 13.89 -5.97 4.66
N PHE A 427 12.71 -5.82 5.29
CA PHE A 427 12.56 -4.94 6.45
C PHE A 427 13.32 -5.47 7.67
N GLN A 428 13.29 -6.79 7.90
CA GLN A 428 14.07 -7.41 8.97
C GLN A 428 15.57 -7.14 8.82
N GLN A 429 16.10 -7.10 7.60
CA GLN A 429 17.52 -6.87 7.34
C GLN A 429 17.99 -5.48 7.78
N VAL A 430 17.16 -4.45 7.62
CA VAL A 430 17.46 -3.07 7.99
C VAL A 430 17.03 -2.77 9.44
N GLY A 431 16.35 -3.71 10.09
CA GLY A 431 15.80 -3.51 11.44
C GLY A 431 14.55 -2.64 11.46
N LEU A 432 13.88 -2.49 10.31
CA LEU A 432 12.59 -1.83 10.23
C LEU A 432 11.48 -2.76 10.69
N ALA A 433 10.47 -2.19 11.36
CA ALA A 433 9.27 -2.92 11.71
C ALA A 433 8.56 -3.42 10.43
N GLN A 434 7.96 -4.62 10.52
CA GLN A 434 7.16 -5.17 9.43
C GLN A 434 5.93 -4.30 9.17
N ASP A 435 5.21 -3.98 10.24
CA ASP A 435 4.06 -3.09 10.19
C ASP A 435 4.51 -1.62 10.21
N SER A 436 3.80 -0.80 9.43
CA SER A 436 3.99 0.66 9.43
C SER A 436 3.69 1.24 10.83
N PRO A 437 4.54 2.14 11.35
CA PRO A 437 4.25 2.84 12.61
C PRO A 437 2.90 3.56 12.58
N LEU A 438 2.50 4.12 11.43
CA LEU A 438 1.20 4.77 11.27
C LEU A 438 0.06 3.77 11.48
N TYR A 439 0.17 2.61 10.82
CA TYR A 439 -0.82 1.55 10.93
C TYR A 439 -0.97 1.07 12.38
N VAL A 440 0.15 0.80 13.07
CA VAL A 440 0.16 0.37 14.47
C VAL A 440 -0.49 1.42 15.37
N VAL A 441 -0.11 2.69 15.25
CA VAL A 441 -0.66 3.79 16.06
C VAL A 441 -2.15 3.95 15.83
N MET A 442 -2.60 3.90 14.57
CA MET A 442 -4.02 3.98 14.23
C MET A 442 -4.80 2.78 14.79
N LYS A 443 -4.29 1.56 14.63
CA LYS A 443 -4.89 0.32 15.14
C LYS A 443 -5.08 0.37 16.65
N ILE A 444 -4.02 0.70 17.39
CA ILE A 444 -4.06 0.83 18.86
C ILE A 444 -4.95 2.01 19.27
N GLY A 445 -4.87 3.14 18.55
CA GLY A 445 -5.69 4.32 18.79
C GLY A 445 -7.19 4.01 18.66
N PHE A 446 -7.60 3.29 17.62
CA PHE A 446 -8.99 2.87 17.45
C PHE A 446 -9.44 1.87 18.51
N GLN A 447 -8.56 0.99 18.97
CA GLN A 447 -8.87 0.09 20.08
C GLN A 447 -9.10 0.86 21.39
N ALA A 448 -8.32 1.92 21.62
CA ALA A 448 -8.40 2.77 22.81
C ALA A 448 -9.61 3.71 22.84
N LEU A 449 -10.00 4.21 21.66
CA LEU A 449 -10.91 5.33 21.50
C LEU A 449 -12.29 5.13 22.17
N PRO A 450 -12.98 3.97 22.07
CA PRO A 450 -14.29 3.78 22.71
C PRO A 450 -14.25 3.90 24.24
N ALA A 451 -13.20 3.38 24.86
CA ALA A 451 -13.01 3.44 26.29
C ALA A 451 -12.71 4.88 26.75
N LEU A 452 -11.86 5.60 26.00
CA LEU A 452 -11.59 7.02 26.26
C LEU A 452 -12.83 7.89 26.10
N MET A 453 -13.63 7.68 25.04
CA MET A 453 -14.89 8.39 24.83
C MET A 453 -15.88 8.16 25.98
N SER A 454 -15.99 6.92 26.46
CA SER A 454 -16.86 6.57 27.58
C SER A 454 -16.46 7.32 28.86
N ILE A 455 -15.16 7.46 29.11
CA ILE A 455 -14.62 8.19 30.26
C ILE A 455 -14.85 9.68 30.13
N VAL A 456 -14.56 10.27 28.97
CA VAL A 456 -14.79 11.69 28.71
C VAL A 456 -16.26 12.05 28.91
N ASN A 457 -17.18 11.24 28.38
CA ASN A 457 -18.62 11.43 28.58
C ASN A 457 -19.03 11.32 30.07
N ALA A 458 -18.43 10.39 30.82
CA ALA A 458 -18.68 10.27 32.27
C ALA A 458 -18.08 11.46 33.06
N MET A 459 -16.92 11.98 32.64
CA MET A 459 -16.21 13.09 33.27
C MET A 459 -16.85 14.45 33.01
N GLN A 460 -17.39 14.67 31.80
CA GLN A 460 -18.18 15.87 31.47
C GLN A 460 -19.41 16.02 32.38
N ASN A 461 -20.02 14.89 32.75
CA ASN A 461 -21.14 14.87 33.70
C ASN A 461 -20.73 15.11 35.16
N THR A 462 -19.43 15.03 35.50
CA THR A 462 -18.94 15.06 36.89
C THR A 462 -17.95 16.19 37.21
N GLN A 463 -17.66 17.10 36.26
CA GLN A 463 -16.72 18.22 36.43
C GLN A 463 -15.27 17.81 36.81
N VAL A 464 -14.84 16.59 36.45
CA VAL A 464 -13.50 16.06 36.82
C VAL A 464 -12.54 15.96 35.62
N CYS A 465 -12.49 16.99 34.76
CA CYS A 465 -11.63 16.99 33.56
C CYS A 465 -10.11 17.03 33.84
N HIS A 466 -9.67 17.24 35.08
CA HIS A 466 -8.25 17.39 35.43
C HIS A 466 -7.51 16.05 35.66
N ILE A 467 -8.20 14.91 35.56
CA ILE A 467 -7.59 13.57 35.76
C ILE A 467 -6.80 13.10 34.54
N LEU A 468 -7.07 13.64 33.35
CA LEU A 468 -6.31 13.35 32.14
C LEU A 468 -4.95 14.05 32.24
N SER A 469 -3.98 13.34 32.82
CA SER A 469 -2.58 13.78 32.85
C SER A 469 -2.01 13.75 31.43
N LYS A 470 -1.07 14.65 31.11
CA LYS A 470 -0.49 14.75 29.76
C LYS A 470 0.27 13.49 29.31
N ASP A 471 0.81 12.75 30.27
CA ASP A 471 1.79 11.69 30.00
C ASP A 471 1.22 10.27 30.21
N GLU A 472 0.02 10.12 30.78
CA GLU A 472 -0.57 8.82 31.10
C GLU A 472 -2.08 8.79 30.82
N LEU A 473 -2.54 7.66 30.28
CA LEU A 473 -3.97 7.41 30.09
C LEU A 473 -4.62 7.04 31.44
N PRO A 474 -5.90 7.42 31.67
CA PRO A 474 -6.60 7.14 32.92
C PRO A 474 -6.98 5.66 33.07
N ILE A 475 -6.78 4.87 32.01
CA ILE A 475 -7.07 3.44 31.95
C ILE A 475 -5.91 2.71 31.30
N GLU A 476 -5.68 1.48 31.76
CA GLU A 476 -4.83 0.54 31.07
C GLU A 476 -5.57 0.01 29.83
N ILE A 477 -4.87 0.03 28.70
CA ILE A 477 -5.37 -0.47 27.43
C ILE A 477 -4.53 -1.69 27.09
N ASP A 478 -5.15 -2.85 27.05
CA ASP A 478 -4.46 -4.09 26.70
C ASP A 478 -4.17 -4.13 25.20
N VAL A 479 -2.97 -3.70 24.84
CA VAL A 479 -2.48 -3.69 23.46
C VAL A 479 -1.76 -4.99 23.09
N GLY A 480 -1.78 -6.03 23.92
CA GLY A 480 -1.03 -7.27 23.65
C GLY A 480 0.48 -7.13 23.90
N GLN A 481 1.20 -8.25 23.75
CA GLN A 481 2.65 -8.30 24.00
C GLN A 481 3.47 -7.90 22.77
N GLU A 482 2.90 -8.10 21.59
CA GLU A 482 3.47 -7.81 20.27
C GLU A 482 3.77 -6.32 20.06
N HIS A 483 3.04 -5.43 20.76
CA HIS A 483 3.23 -3.98 20.66
C HIS A 483 4.12 -3.42 21.78
N ARG A 484 4.87 -4.27 22.50
CA ARG A 484 5.82 -3.85 23.53
C ARG A 484 7.21 -3.65 22.93
N TYR A 485 7.41 -2.49 22.33
CA TYR A 485 8.66 -2.15 21.62
C TYR A 485 9.83 -1.78 22.52
N HIS A 486 9.58 -1.51 23.80
CA HIS A 486 10.61 -1.06 24.74
C HIS A 486 10.66 -1.97 25.97
N SER A 487 11.88 -2.24 26.43
CA SER A 487 12.11 -2.90 27.71
C SER A 487 11.65 -1.99 28.85
N VAL A 488 10.72 -2.50 29.66
CA VAL A 488 10.22 -1.79 30.84
C VAL A 488 10.86 -2.39 32.09
N PHE A 489 11.42 -1.54 32.95
CA PHE A 489 11.89 -1.94 34.26
C PHE A 489 11.08 -1.25 35.36
N ALA A 490 10.50 -2.06 36.25
CA ALA A 490 9.84 -1.56 37.45
C ALA A 490 10.79 -1.70 38.64
N CYS A 491 11.05 -0.57 39.32
CA CYS A 491 11.90 -0.52 40.50
C CYS A 491 11.30 -1.39 41.61
N PRO A 492 11.98 -2.44 42.08
CA PRO A 492 11.44 -3.33 43.11
C PRO A 492 11.21 -2.66 44.48
N ILE A 493 11.94 -1.56 44.74
CA ILE A 493 11.91 -0.84 46.02
C ILE A 493 10.81 0.22 46.03
N LEU A 494 10.75 1.04 44.99
CA LEU A 494 9.74 2.10 44.87
C LEU A 494 8.45 1.60 44.24
N ARG A 495 8.44 0.40 43.66
CA ARG A 495 7.32 -0.20 42.92
C ARG A 495 6.78 0.72 41.82
N GLN A 496 7.67 1.48 41.20
CA GLN A 496 7.38 2.42 40.12
C GLN A 496 8.23 2.07 38.89
N GLN A 497 7.67 2.27 37.70
CA GLN A 497 8.41 2.16 36.45
C GLN A 497 9.55 3.20 36.39
N THR A 498 10.71 2.80 35.86
CA THR A 498 11.81 3.73 35.62
C THR A 498 11.55 4.59 34.39
N THR A 499 12.03 5.82 34.43
CA THR A 499 11.95 6.81 33.34
C THR A 499 13.35 7.27 32.95
N ASP A 500 13.48 8.09 31.91
CA ASP A 500 14.77 8.67 31.51
C ASP A 500 15.41 9.53 32.61
N GLN A 501 14.57 10.22 33.42
CA GLN A 501 15.04 11.01 34.57
C GLN A 501 15.37 10.13 35.79
N ASN A 502 14.66 8.99 35.94
CA ASN A 502 14.86 8.01 37.02
C ASN A 502 15.20 6.61 36.44
N PRO A 503 16.39 6.44 35.84
CA PRO A 503 16.74 5.23 35.10
C PRO A 503 17.05 4.05 36.04
N PRO A 504 17.07 2.81 35.50
CA PRO A 504 17.55 1.63 36.22
C PRO A 504 19.06 1.72 36.47
N MET A 505 19.45 1.47 37.71
CA MET A 505 20.83 1.51 38.20
C MET A 505 21.24 0.11 38.66
N LYS A 506 22.26 -0.47 38.03
CA LYS A 506 22.89 -1.72 38.44
C LYS A 506 23.89 -1.45 39.56
N LEU A 507 23.68 -2.11 40.68
CA LEU A 507 24.58 -2.16 41.83
C LEU A 507 25.78 -3.07 41.53
N VAL A 508 26.88 -2.93 42.28
CA VAL A 508 28.07 -3.78 42.12
C VAL A 508 27.80 -5.27 42.39
N CYS A 509 26.78 -5.58 43.21
CA CYS A 509 26.29 -6.95 43.42
C CYS A 509 25.48 -7.52 42.25
N GLY A 510 25.16 -6.72 41.23
CA GLY A 510 24.36 -7.12 40.07
C GLY A 510 22.85 -6.87 40.19
N HIS A 511 22.33 -6.59 41.39
CA HIS A 511 20.93 -6.18 41.56
C HIS A 511 20.66 -4.82 40.93
N VAL A 512 19.43 -4.61 40.44
CA VAL A 512 19.02 -3.38 39.78
C VAL A 512 17.93 -2.69 40.60
N ILE A 513 18.07 -1.38 40.81
CA ILE A 513 17.08 -0.51 41.45
C ILE A 513 17.03 0.82 40.69
N SER A 514 15.99 1.64 40.85
CA SER A 514 15.96 2.95 40.19
C SER A 514 16.94 3.95 40.81
N LYS A 515 17.31 5.00 40.07
CA LYS A 515 18.15 6.11 40.55
C LYS A 515 17.59 6.79 41.79
N ASP A 516 16.27 6.98 41.87
CA ASP A 516 15.62 7.54 43.05
C ASP A 516 15.70 6.60 44.26
N ALA A 517 15.57 5.29 44.05
CA ALA A 517 15.73 4.31 45.11
C ALA A 517 17.20 4.27 45.60
N LEU A 518 18.15 4.35 44.68
CA LEU A 518 19.58 4.47 44.96
C LEU A 518 19.87 5.68 45.87
N ASN A 519 19.31 6.84 45.51
CA ASN A 519 19.48 8.08 46.26
C ASN A 519 18.80 8.02 47.64
N LYS A 520 17.60 7.44 47.74
CA LYS A 520 16.86 7.28 49.01
C LYS A 520 17.53 6.29 49.97
N LEU A 521 18.17 5.25 49.44
CA LEU A 521 18.85 4.22 50.24
C LEU A 521 20.29 4.59 50.59
N SER A 522 20.84 5.65 50.00
CA SER A 522 22.17 6.17 50.30
C SER A 522 22.17 6.96 51.61
N ILE A 523 22.95 6.51 52.58
CA ILE A 523 23.15 7.21 53.86
C ILE A 523 24.65 7.42 54.04
N GLN A 524 25.08 8.68 54.22
CA GLN A 524 26.49 9.03 54.46
C GLN A 524 27.45 8.41 53.41
N ASN A 525 27.09 8.52 52.12
CA ASN A 525 27.86 7.99 50.99
C ASN A 525 28.05 6.46 50.96
N LYS A 526 27.24 5.72 51.73
CA LYS A 526 27.18 4.26 51.70
C LYS A 526 25.77 3.82 51.36
N LEU A 527 25.71 2.77 50.55
CA LEU A 527 24.47 2.13 50.12
C LEU A 527 24.55 0.64 50.44
N LYS A 528 23.58 0.14 51.20
CA LYS A 528 23.35 -1.30 51.37
C LYS A 528 22.37 -1.78 50.32
N CYS A 529 22.71 -2.86 49.64
CA CYS A 529 21.74 -3.50 48.75
C CYS A 529 20.56 -4.06 49.58
N PRO A 530 19.30 -3.82 49.16
CA PRO A 530 18.14 -4.38 49.87
C PRO A 530 17.97 -5.90 49.69
N TYR A 531 18.63 -6.49 48.69
CA TYR A 531 18.53 -7.91 48.36
C TYR A 531 19.72 -8.75 48.83
N CYS A 532 20.81 -8.13 49.24
CA CYS A 532 22.02 -8.84 49.66
C CYS A 532 22.83 -8.01 50.66
N PRO A 533 23.72 -8.62 51.46
CA PRO A 533 24.45 -7.91 52.51
C PRO A 533 25.56 -6.99 51.99
N LEU A 534 25.73 -6.85 50.67
CA LEU A 534 26.83 -6.10 50.08
C LEU A 534 26.61 -4.57 50.23
N GLU A 535 27.64 -3.90 50.76
CA GLU A 535 27.73 -2.44 50.86
C GLU A 535 28.59 -1.87 49.73
N GLN A 536 28.22 -0.70 49.21
CA GLN A 536 28.95 -0.02 48.14
C GLN A 536 28.82 1.50 48.25
N SER A 537 29.62 2.24 47.49
CA SER A 537 29.37 3.66 47.26
C SER A 537 28.28 3.85 46.21
N PRO A 538 27.34 4.81 46.36
CA PRO A 538 26.36 5.13 45.32
C PRO A 538 26.99 5.49 43.98
N SER A 539 28.22 6.03 43.99
CA SER A 539 28.98 6.36 42.77
C SER A 539 29.37 5.15 41.92
N ASP A 540 29.38 3.96 42.51
CA ASP A 540 29.80 2.73 41.83
C ASP A 540 28.65 2.10 41.03
N ALA A 541 27.41 2.55 41.28
CA ALA A 541 26.24 2.10 40.55
C ALA A 541 26.29 2.61 39.11
N ARG A 542 26.02 1.72 38.15
CA ARG A 542 26.03 2.06 36.73
C ARG A 542 24.61 2.06 36.18
N GLN A 543 24.28 3.08 35.41
CA GLN A 543 23.02 3.09 34.66
C GLN A 543 23.01 1.92 33.67
N LEU A 544 21.87 1.23 33.61
CA LEU A 544 21.58 0.24 32.59
C LEU A 544 20.86 0.91 31.41
N PHE A 545 21.26 0.52 30.22
CA PHE A 545 20.56 0.79 28.97
C PHE A 545 20.09 -0.56 28.45
N PHE A 546 18.82 -0.65 28.09
CA PHE A 546 18.21 -1.88 27.57
C PHE A 546 18.24 -1.92 26.05
#